data_AF-A0A075JW02-F1
#
_entry.id   AF-A0A075JW02-F1
#
_cell.length_a   1.000
_cell.length_b   1.000
_cell.length_c   1.000
_cell.angle_alpha   90.00
_cell.angle_beta   90.00
_cell.angle_gamma   90.00
#
_symmetry.space_group_name_H-M   'P 1'
#
loop_
_entity.id
_entity.type
_entity.pdbx_description
1 polymer ?
#
loop_
_entity_poly.entity_id
_entity_poly.type
_entity_poly.pdbx_seq_one_letter_code
_entity_poly.pdbx_strand_id
1 'polypeptide(L)'
;MRRFFQNAMRVSLTSLAATLVVTVILMVILNLATTNTALIHSIGKTYIALSLPFLILNPIFGFIYSFKINDPYKILYILLHFASICTISVVALLGFMFRYFVSFAP
;
A
#
# COMPACT_ATOMS: atom_id res chain seq x y z
N MET A 1 3.20 -15.68 -17.62
CA MET A 1 2.53 -15.38 -16.33
C MET A 1 2.19 -16.63 -15.50
N ARG A 2 1.75 -17.76 -16.09
CA ARG A 2 1.40 -18.99 -15.33
C ARG A 2 2.51 -19.48 -14.37
N ARG A 3 3.77 -19.48 -14.82
CA ARG A 3 4.94 -19.85 -13.99
C ARG A 3 5.25 -18.85 -12.87
N PHE A 4 4.83 -17.58 -13.01
CA PHE A 4 5.05 -16.55 -12.01
C PHE A 4 4.14 -16.78 -10.80
N PHE A 5 2.84 -16.97 -11.05
CA PHE A 5 1.85 -17.30 -10.01
C PHE A 5 2.08 -18.66 -9.34
N GLN A 6 2.89 -19.54 -9.93
CA GLN A 6 3.31 -20.81 -9.30
C GLN A 6 4.41 -20.62 -8.27
N ASN A 7 5.26 -19.60 -8.41
CA ASN A 7 6.35 -19.36 -7.47
C ASN A 7 5.90 -18.38 -6.39
N ALA A 8 5.42 -18.93 -5.27
CA ALA A 8 4.89 -18.15 -4.15
C ALA A 8 5.87 -17.11 -3.60
N MET A 9 7.17 -17.43 -3.56
CA MET A 9 8.20 -16.50 -3.10
C MET A 9 8.32 -15.29 -4.01
N ARG A 10 8.37 -15.50 -5.33
CA ARG A 10 8.43 -14.40 -6.31
C ARG A 10 7.20 -13.50 -6.24
N VAL A 11 6.01 -14.09 -6.12
CA VAL A 11 4.75 -13.33 -6.00
C VAL A 11 4.72 -12.51 -4.72
N SER A 12 5.09 -13.11 -3.58
CA SER A 12 5.15 -12.42 -2.29
C SER A 12 6.17 -11.26 -2.32
N LEU A 13 7.38 -11.49 -2.83
CA LEU A 13 8.40 -10.44 -2.93
C LEU A 13 7.97 -9.28 -3.84
N THR A 14 7.42 -9.60 -5.00
CA THR A 14 6.99 -8.57 -5.96
C THR A 14 5.78 -7.79 -5.46
N SER A 15 4.85 -8.44 -4.76
CA SER A 15 3.75 -7.78 -4.08
C SER A 15 4.26 -6.82 -3.00
N LEU A 16 5.22 -7.24 -2.18
CA LEU A 16 5.82 -6.38 -1.16
C LEU A 16 6.55 -5.18 -1.80
N ALA A 17 7.37 -5.42 -2.82
CA ALA A 17 8.09 -4.37 -3.53
C ALA A 17 7.13 -3.37 -4.19
N ALA A 18 6.07 -3.84 -4.84
CA ALA A 18 5.07 -2.97 -5.45
C ALA A 18 4.32 -2.14 -4.40
N THR A 19 3.99 -2.73 -3.25
CA THR A 19 3.39 -2.00 -2.11
C THR A 19 4.30 -0.87 -1.65
N LEU A 20 5.60 -1.14 -1.46
CA LEU A 20 6.56 -0.13 -1.05
C LEU A 20 6.70 0.98 -2.09
N VAL A 21 6.86 0.65 -3.37
CA VAL A 21 6.98 1.65 -4.45
C VAL A 21 5.75 2.55 -4.51
N VAL A 22 4.55 1.98 -4.52
CA VAL A 22 3.30 2.76 -4.58
C VAL A 22 3.16 3.64 -3.35
N THR A 23 3.53 3.16 -2.17
CA THR A 23 3.50 3.92 -0.91
C THR A 23 4.47 5.10 -0.93
N VAL A 24 5.71 4.90 -1.40
CA VAL A 24 6.72 5.97 -1.49
C VAL A 24 6.26 7.05 -2.46
N ILE A 25 5.78 6.67 -3.65
CA ILE A 25 5.27 7.63 -4.63
C ILE A 25 4.07 8.38 -4.07
N LEU A 26 3.16 7.70 -3.34
CA LEU A 26 2.04 8.33 -2.67
C LEU A 26 2.51 9.38 -1.65
N MET A 27 3.51 9.07 -0.83
CA MET A 27 4.09 10.03 0.11
C MET A 27 4.70 11.24 -0.59
N VAL A 28 5.41 11.05 -1.70
CA VAL A 28 5.96 12.15 -2.51
C VAL A 28 4.84 13.05 -3.01
N ILE A 29 3.79 12.47 -3.60
CA ILE A 29 2.63 13.21 -4.13
C ILE A 29 1.93 13.99 -3.01
N LEU A 30 1.72 13.38 -1.84
CA LEU A 30 1.09 14.05 -0.70
C LEU A 30 1.93 15.23 -0.19
N ASN A 31 3.26 15.13 -0.20
CA ASN A 31 4.14 16.26 0.14
C ASN A 31 4.07 17.37 -0.91
N LEU A 32 4.03 17.02 -2.19
CA LEU A 32 3.92 17.99 -3.29
C LEU A 32 2.54 18.66 -3.36
N ALA A 33 1.49 18.03 -2.82
CA ALA A 33 0.13 18.60 -2.79
C ALA A 33 0.01 19.89 -1.95
N THR A 34 1.05 20.27 -1.23
CA THR A 34 1.16 21.58 -0.53
C THR A 34 1.40 22.74 -1.49
N THR A 35 1.76 22.48 -2.75
CA THR A 35 2.04 23.50 -3.75
C THR A 35 0.77 23.91 -4.53
N ASN A 36 0.57 25.21 -4.76
CA ASN A 36 -0.63 25.78 -5.41
C ASN A 36 -0.68 25.60 -6.93
N THR A 37 -0.24 24.46 -7.47
CA THR A 37 -0.30 24.19 -8.92
C THR A 37 -1.45 23.24 -9.24
N ALA A 38 -2.37 23.70 -10.09
CA ALA A 38 -3.55 22.92 -10.48
C ALA A 38 -3.21 21.56 -11.12
N LEU A 39 -2.07 21.50 -11.81
CA LEU A 39 -1.57 20.27 -12.43
C LEU A 39 -1.18 19.22 -11.39
N ILE A 40 -0.46 19.59 -10.32
CA ILE A 40 -0.07 18.67 -9.25
C ILE A 40 -1.31 18.15 -8.51
N HIS A 41 -2.31 19.00 -8.25
CA HIS A 41 -3.56 18.56 -7.64
C HIS A 41 -4.33 17.55 -8.50
N SER A 42 -4.40 17.76 -9.81
CA SER A 42 -5.11 16.84 -10.73
C SER A 42 -4.44 15.47 -10.82
N ILE A 43 -3.11 15.46 -11.00
CA ILE A 43 -2.31 14.22 -11.02
C ILE A 43 -2.41 13.52 -9.67
N GLY A 44 -2.26 14.26 -8.57
CA GLY A 44 -2.32 13.72 -7.23
C GLY A 44 -3.66 13.07 -6.91
N LYS A 45 -4.78 13.73 -7.26
CA LYS A 45 -6.13 13.18 -7.08
C LYS A 45 -6.31 11.87 -7.84
N THR A 46 -5.84 11.82 -9.09
CA THR A 46 -5.95 10.62 -9.94
C THR A 46 -5.10 9.48 -9.40
N TYR A 47 -3.86 9.78 -9.00
CA TYR A 47 -2.96 8.79 -8.43
C TYR A 47 -3.50 8.22 -7.12
N ILE A 48 -3.97 9.06 -6.21
CA ILE A 48 -4.57 8.63 -4.93
C ILE A 48 -5.74 7.68 -5.17
N ALA A 49 -6.62 8.00 -6.12
CA ALA A 49 -7.78 7.17 -6.45
C ALA A 49 -7.40 5.77 -6.96
N LEU A 50 -6.27 5.65 -7.66
CA LEU A 50 -5.76 4.37 -8.18
C LEU A 50 -4.90 3.63 -7.14
N SER A 51 -4.09 4.35 -6.37
CA SER A 51 -3.15 3.75 -5.41
C SER A 51 -3.87 3.14 -4.21
N LEU A 52 -4.96 3.75 -3.73
CA LEU A 52 -5.69 3.26 -2.56
C LEU A 52 -6.22 1.82 -2.71
N PRO A 53 -7.02 1.47 -3.74
CA PRO A 53 -7.49 0.09 -3.90
C PRO A 53 -6.33 -0.89 -4.10
N PHE A 54 -5.26 -0.46 -4.79
CA PHE A 54 -4.05 -1.27 -4.94
C PHE A 54 -3.37 -1.55 -3.59
N LEU A 55 -3.17 -0.53 -2.76
CA LEU A 55 -2.56 -0.65 -1.44
C LEU A 55 -3.42 -1.44 -0.45
N ILE A 56 -4.73 -1.53 -0.65
CA ILE A 56 -5.60 -2.39 0.14
C ILE A 56 -5.44 -3.86 -0.30
N LEU A 57 -5.55 -4.12 -1.60
CA LEU A 57 -5.63 -5.49 -2.12
C LEU A 57 -4.26 -6.18 -2.23
N ASN A 58 -3.25 -5.48 -2.73
CA ASN A 58 -1.97 -6.07 -3.07
C ASN A 58 -1.27 -6.70 -1.85
N PRO A 59 -1.16 -6.04 -0.67
CA PRO A 59 -0.55 -6.65 0.51
C PRO A 59 -1.30 -7.89 1.00
N ILE A 60 -2.63 -7.95 0.86
CA ILE A 60 -3.45 -9.12 1.19
C ILE A 60 -3.10 -10.28 0.26
N PHE A 61 -2.98 -10.03 -1.04
CA PHE A 61 -2.53 -11.05 -1.99
C PHE A 61 -1.13 -11.56 -1.64
N GLY A 62 -0.17 -10.67 -1.40
CA GLY A 62 1.19 -11.05 -0.99
C GLY A 62 1.22 -11.82 0.33
N PHE A 63 0.37 -11.46 1.29
CA PHE A 63 0.19 -12.16 2.56
C PHE A 63 -0.27 -13.61 2.34
N ILE A 64 -1.32 -13.82 1.54
CA ILE A 64 -1.85 -15.16 1.22
C ILE A 64 -0.77 -16.02 0.54
N TYR A 65 0.00 -15.46 -0.40
CA TYR A 65 1.09 -16.18 -1.06
C TYR A 65 2.25 -16.50 -0.11
N SER A 66 2.47 -15.68 0.91
CA SER A 66 3.53 -15.92 1.90
C SER A 66 3.32 -17.22 2.68
N PHE A 67 2.08 -17.66 2.90
CA PHE A 67 1.80 -18.96 3.52
C PHE A 67 2.20 -20.17 2.67
N LYS A 68 2.31 -19.99 1.35
CA LYS A 68 2.67 -21.03 0.38
C LYS A 68 4.18 -21.12 0.11
N ILE A 69 4.99 -20.30 0.77
CA ILE A 69 6.45 -20.33 0.67
C ILE A 69 6.99 -21.53 1.47
N ASN A 70 7.85 -22.33 0.84
CA ASN A 70 8.53 -23.50 1.44
C ASN A 70 9.99 -23.20 1.86
N ASP A 71 10.29 -21.94 2.12
CA ASP A 71 11.63 -21.42 2.42
C ASP A 71 11.72 -21.00 3.90
N PRO A 72 12.88 -21.13 4.59
CA PRO A 72 13.07 -20.65 5.97
C PRO A 72 12.66 -19.19 6.19
N TYR A 73 12.72 -18.34 5.16
CA TYR A 73 12.30 -16.94 5.24
C TYR A 73 10.78 -16.73 5.25
N LYS A 74 9.96 -17.80 5.20
CA LYS A 74 8.48 -17.73 5.20
C LYS A 74 7.93 -16.79 6.27
N ILE A 75 8.37 -16.94 7.51
CA ILE A 75 7.87 -16.16 8.65
C ILE A 75 8.14 -14.66 8.43
N LEU A 76 9.32 -14.31 7.91
CA LEU A 76 9.68 -12.93 7.61
C LEU A 76 8.72 -12.31 6.58
N TYR A 77 8.42 -13.02 5.49
CA TYR A 77 7.46 -12.54 4.48
C TYR A 77 6.05 -12.34 5.05
N ILE A 78 5.58 -13.26 5.91
CA ILE A 78 4.30 -13.14 6.60
C ILE A 78 4.28 -11.89 7.48
N LEU A 79 5.31 -11.68 8.29
CA LEU A 79 5.41 -10.52 9.18
C LEU A 79 5.49 -9.20 8.40
N LEU A 80 6.24 -9.14 7.30
CA LEU A 80 6.36 -7.93 6.48
C LEU A 80 5.03 -7.55 5.82
N HIS A 81 4.30 -8.52 5.28
CA HIS A 81 2.97 -8.26 4.71
C HIS A 81 1.95 -7.90 5.80
N PHE A 82 2.00 -8.57 6.95
CA PHE A 82 1.14 -8.24 8.08
C PHE A 82 1.37 -6.82 8.57
N ALA A 83 2.63 -6.42 8.77
CA ALA A 83 2.99 -5.06 9.12
C ALA A 83 2.49 -4.06 8.07
N SER A 84 2.66 -4.37 6.78
CA SER A 84 2.15 -3.52 5.70
C SER A 84 0.62 -3.34 5.75
N ILE A 85 -0.12 -4.42 5.95
CA ILE A 85 -1.59 -4.40 6.10
C ILE A 85 -1.99 -3.55 7.31
N CYS A 86 -1.35 -3.75 8.46
CA CYS A 86 -1.61 -2.98 9.67
C CYS A 86 -1.33 -1.49 9.46
N THR A 87 -0.17 -1.13 8.91
CA THR A 87 0.19 0.26 8.64
C THR A 87 -0.81 0.93 7.72
N ILE A 88 -1.16 0.30 6.59
CA ILE A 88 -2.12 0.87 5.63
C ILE A 88 -3.50 1.02 6.27
N SER A 89 -3.93 0.04 7.07
CA SER A 89 -5.21 0.08 7.78
C SER A 89 -5.27 1.18 8.82
N VAL A 90 -4.21 1.35 9.62
CA VAL A 90 -4.13 2.41 10.63
C VAL A 90 -4.11 3.78 9.98
N VAL A 91 -3.33 3.98 8.91
CA VAL A 91 -3.28 5.25 8.19
C VAL A 91 -4.63 5.58 7.55
N ALA A 92 -5.31 4.60 6.95
CA ALA A 92 -6.64 4.78 6.38
C ALA A 92 -7.69 5.13 7.45
N LEU A 93 -7.66 4.43 8.59
CA LEU A 93 -8.53 4.71 9.72
C LEU A 93 -8.30 6.12 10.28
N LEU A 94 -7.04 6.52 10.47
CA LEU A 94 -6.70 7.87 10.92
C LEU A 94 -7.18 8.92 9.91
N GLY A 95 -6.95 8.71 8.62
CA GLY A 95 -7.44 9.61 7.57
C GLY A 95 -8.96 9.74 7.56
N PHE A 96 -9.68 8.65 7.82
CA PHE A 96 -11.14 8.65 7.94
C PHE A 96 -11.61 9.38 9.22
N MET A 97 -11.01 9.08 10.37
CA MET A 97 -11.29 9.75 11.65
C MET A 97 -11.07 11.26 11.55
N PHE A 98 -9.93 11.69 11.01
CA PHE A 98 -9.59 13.11 10.87
C PHE A 98 -10.42 13.85 9.83
N ARG A 99 -10.99 13.15 8.85
CA ARG A 99 -11.85 13.76 7.84
C ARG A 99 -13.30 13.93 8.31
N TYR A 100 -13.82 12.96 9.07
CA TYR A 100 -15.26 12.89 9.36
C TYR A 100 -15.62 13.08 10.83
N PHE A 101 -14.73 12.75 11.75
CA PHE A 101 -15.04 12.73 13.20
C PHE A 101 -14.32 13.82 13.98
N VAL A 102 -13.08 14.16 13.58
CA VAL A 102 -12.33 15.24 14.20
C VAL A 102 -12.57 16.51 13.37
N SER A 103 -13.45 17.39 13.85
CA SER A 103 -13.53 18.75 13.32
C SER A 103 -12.30 19.52 13.81
N PHE A 104 -11.32 19.72 12.94
CA PHE A 104 -10.31 20.76 13.15
C PHE A 104 -10.96 22.14 12.90
N ALA A 105 -11.88 22.53 13.78
CA ALA A 105 -12.36 23.91 13.91
C ALA A 105 -11.27 24.76 14.59
N PRO A 106 -11.22 26.08 14.36
CA PRO A 106 -12.29 27.01 14.71
C PRO A 106 -13.29 27.31 13.59
#